data_AF-A0A1D7XHB3-F1
#
_entry.id   AF-A0A1D7XHB3-F1
#
_cell.length_a   1.000
_cell.length_b   1.000
_cell.length_c   1.000
_cell.angle_alpha   90.00
_cell.angle_beta   90.00
_cell.angle_gamma   90.00
#
_symmetry.space_group_name_H-M   'P 1'
#
loop_
_entity.id
_entity.type
_entity.pdbx_description
1 polymer ?
#
loop_
_entity_poly.entity_id
_entity_poly.type
_entity_poly.pdbx_seq_one_letter_code
_entity_poly.pdbx_strand_id
1 'polypeptide(L)'
;MEKSTILSTMYEPSDSIEMQGKRKDIEKYLNAGYYIKEDRNGYWVLVKAAQLNVTLNNSSCTRTYNMKADVCDYYGKKRISQSLTDRFTQDIEDGKISIYMNSEGNYSLK
;
A
#
# COMPACT_ATOMS: atom_id res chain seq x y z
N MET A 1 -3.85 -14.11 18.94
CA MET A 1 -4.24 -13.52 17.64
C MET A 1 -5.31 -14.41 17.03
N GLU A 2 -6.35 -13.82 16.46
CA GLU A 2 -7.47 -14.51 15.82
C GLU A 2 -7.32 -14.42 14.30
N LYS A 3 -7.80 -15.43 13.56
CA LYS A 3 -7.86 -15.37 12.10
C LYS A 3 -8.75 -14.19 11.69
N SER A 4 -8.25 -13.35 10.80
CA SER A 4 -8.96 -12.16 10.32
C SER A 4 -9.60 -12.42 8.97
N THR A 5 -10.74 -11.77 8.76
CA THR A 5 -11.41 -11.72 7.47
C THR A 5 -10.95 -10.47 6.72
N ILE A 6 -10.71 -10.59 5.42
CA ILE A 6 -10.41 -9.45 4.56
C ILE A 6 -11.73 -8.87 4.06
N LEU A 7 -11.97 -7.59 4.34
CA LEU A 7 -13.14 -6.87 3.84
C LEU A 7 -12.87 -6.21 2.50
N SER A 8 -11.64 -5.72 2.28
CA SER A 8 -11.25 -5.11 1.02
C SER A 8 -9.73 -5.16 0.80
N THR A 9 -9.35 -5.23 -0.47
CA THR A 9 -7.97 -5.10 -0.95
C THR A 9 -7.96 -4.04 -2.04
N MET A 10 -7.19 -2.96 -1.84
CA MET A 10 -7.08 -1.86 -2.79
C MET A 10 -5.61 -1.62 -3.13
N TYR A 11 -5.26 -1.82 -4.40
CA TYR A 11 -3.96 -1.50 -4.92
C TYR A 11 -3.96 -0.09 -5.53
N GLU A 12 -3.04 0.75 -5.06
CA GLU A 12 -2.75 2.04 -5.68
C GLU A 12 -1.39 1.94 -6.38
N PRO A 13 -1.32 2.05 -7.72
CA PRO A 13 -0.06 2.03 -8.43
C PRO A 13 0.80 3.25 -8.07
N SER A 14 2.11 3.14 -8.29
CA SER A 14 2.98 4.31 -8.19
C SER A 14 2.69 5.27 -9.32
N ASP A 15 2.76 6.57 -9.04
CA ASP A 15 2.58 7.61 -10.02
C ASP A 15 3.76 8.60 -9.97
N SER A 16 4.03 9.27 -11.08
CA SER A 16 5.09 10.28 -11.21
C SER A 16 4.65 11.44 -12.09
N ILE A 17 4.93 12.64 -11.62
CA ILE A 17 4.63 13.88 -12.32
C ILE A 17 5.91 14.67 -12.49
N GLU A 18 6.15 15.14 -13.71
CA GLU A 18 7.24 16.06 -14.04
C GLU A 18 6.65 17.39 -14.45
N MET A 19 7.14 18.49 -13.89
CA MET A 19 6.65 19.81 -14.28
C MET A 19 7.65 20.94 -14.05
N GLN A 20 7.51 22.00 -14.85
CA GLN A 20 8.18 23.27 -14.65
C GLN A 20 7.23 24.24 -13.91
N GLY A 21 7.70 24.90 -12.86
CA GLY A 21 6.91 25.85 -12.11
C GLY A 21 7.53 26.28 -10.78
N LYS A 22 6.74 27.00 -10.00
CA LYS A 22 7.09 27.45 -8.65
C LYS A 22 6.61 26.44 -7.62
N ARG A 23 7.15 26.54 -6.41
CA ARG A 23 6.76 25.69 -5.27
C ARG A 23 5.25 25.62 -5.01
N LYS A 24 4.54 26.73 -5.22
CA LYS A 24 3.07 26.82 -5.09
C LYS A 24 2.32 25.90 -6.06
N ASP A 25 2.88 25.67 -7.24
CA ASP A 25 2.23 24.89 -8.30
C ASP A 25 2.25 23.39 -7.95
N ILE A 26 3.20 22.97 -7.09
CA ILE A 26 3.34 21.58 -6.63
C ILE A 26 2.62 21.28 -5.31
N GLU A 27 2.17 22.29 -4.56
CA GLU A 27 1.55 22.09 -3.23
C GLU A 27 0.33 21.17 -3.27
N LYS A 28 -0.51 21.29 -4.30
CA LYS A 28 -1.67 20.43 -4.49
C LYS A 28 -1.31 18.94 -4.60
N TYR A 29 -0.15 18.62 -5.19
CA TYR A 29 0.30 17.24 -5.32
C TYR A 29 0.87 16.71 -4.01
N LEU A 30 1.61 17.55 -3.27
CA LEU A 30 2.11 17.17 -1.96
C LEU A 30 0.96 16.87 -0.99
N ASN A 31 -0.09 17.69 -1.01
CA ASN A 31 -1.31 17.45 -0.23
C ASN A 31 -2.05 16.18 -0.68
N ALA A 32 -1.88 15.75 -1.93
CA ALA A 32 -2.42 14.50 -2.46
C ALA A 32 -1.54 13.25 -2.16
N GLY A 33 -0.47 13.42 -1.38
CA GLY A 33 0.42 12.34 -0.95
C GLY A 33 1.62 12.07 -1.86
N TYR A 34 1.93 12.98 -2.79
CA TYR A 34 3.20 12.94 -3.53
C TYR A 34 4.35 13.47 -2.66
N TYR A 35 5.55 12.98 -2.91
CA TYR A 35 6.79 13.54 -2.36
C TYR A 35 7.70 14.05 -3.47
N ILE A 36 8.57 15.00 -3.14
CA ILE A 36 9.56 15.54 -4.08
C ILE A 36 10.69 14.52 -4.22
N LYS A 37 10.82 13.95 -5.42
CA LYS A 37 11.95 13.08 -5.78
C LYS A 37 13.13 13.90 -6.31
N GLU A 38 12.87 14.98 -7.04
CA GLU A 38 13.89 15.86 -7.58
C GLU A 38 13.39 17.31 -7.66
N ASP A 39 14.30 18.26 -7.38
CA ASP A 39 14.11 19.71 -7.48
C ASP A 39 15.34 20.32 -8.18
N ARG A 40 15.12 20.97 -9.32
CA ARG A 40 16.17 21.64 -10.11
C ARG A 40 15.64 22.93 -10.74
N ASN A 41 15.91 24.09 -10.12
CA ASN A 41 15.63 25.41 -10.69
C ASN A 41 14.20 25.55 -11.27
N GLY A 42 13.20 25.10 -10.50
CA GLY A 42 11.80 25.14 -10.91
C GLY A 42 11.35 23.95 -11.77
N TYR A 43 12.23 23.01 -12.09
CA TYR A 43 11.84 21.68 -12.56
C TYR A 43 11.64 20.76 -11.36
N TRP A 44 10.48 20.10 -11.31
CA TRP A 44 10.05 19.23 -10.21
C TRP A 44 9.76 17.83 -10.72
N VAL A 45 10.27 16.82 -10.03
CA VAL A 45 9.82 15.42 -10.17
C VAL A 45 9.15 15.02 -8.88
N LEU A 46 7.85 14.75 -8.96
CA LEU A 46 7.02 14.34 -7.84
C LEU A 46 6.66 12.87 -8.02
N VAL A 47 6.71 12.09 -6.94
CA VAL A 47 6.36 10.67 -6.97
C VAL A 47 5.36 10.35 -5.88
N LYS A 48 4.36 9.55 -6.21
CA LYS A 48 3.47 8.88 -5.25
C LYS A 48 3.85 7.40 -5.23
N ALA A 49 4.24 6.90 -4.07
CA ALA A 49 4.64 5.50 -3.93
C ALA A 49 3.42 4.57 -4.07
N ALA A 50 3.59 3.43 -4.73
CA ALA A 50 2.56 2.40 -4.76
C ALA A 50 2.19 1.95 -3.32
N GLN A 51 0.92 1.64 -3.09
CA GLN A 51 0.38 1.16 -1.82
C GLN A 51 -0.51 -0.07 -2.03
N LEU A 52 -0.61 -0.90 -0.99
CA LEU A 52 -1.57 -2.00 -0.93
C LEU A 52 -2.36 -1.87 0.36
N ASN A 53 -3.53 -1.23 0.27
CA ASN A 53 -4.40 -0.97 1.41
C ASN A 53 -5.35 -2.15 1.60
N VAL A 54 -5.19 -2.87 2.70
CA VAL A 54 -5.99 -4.06 3.05
C VAL A 54 -6.77 -3.78 4.32
N THR A 55 -8.09 -3.96 4.27
CA THR A 55 -8.95 -3.81 5.45
C THR A 55 -9.21 -5.17 6.06
N LEU A 56 -8.72 -5.35 7.29
CA LEU A 56 -8.87 -6.56 8.08
C LEU A 56 -9.94 -6.37 9.13
N ASN A 57 -10.65 -7.45 9.43
CA ASN A 57 -11.65 -7.50 10.48
C ASN A 57 -11.49 -8.77 11.31
N ASN A 58 -11.59 -8.65 12.63
CA ASN A 58 -11.78 -9.78 13.55
C ASN A 58 -12.89 -9.41 14.56
N SER A 59 -13.08 -10.24 15.58
CA SER A 59 -14.07 -9.99 16.64
C SER A 59 -13.84 -8.69 17.45
N SER A 60 -12.60 -8.17 17.43
CA SER A 60 -12.17 -7.06 18.30
C SER A 60 -12.12 -5.72 17.58
N CYS A 61 -11.67 -5.69 16.32
CA CYS A 61 -11.53 -4.44 15.56
C CYS A 61 -11.54 -4.64 14.03
N THR A 62 -11.83 -3.54 13.34
CA THR A 62 -11.65 -3.39 11.90
C THR A 62 -10.59 -2.32 11.65
N ARG A 63 -9.58 -2.62 10.82
CA ARG A 63 -8.49 -1.67 10.53
C ARG A 63 -7.91 -1.87 9.14
N THR A 64 -7.51 -0.76 8.52
CA THR A 64 -6.84 -0.76 7.22
C THR A 64 -5.33 -0.61 7.40
N TYR A 65 -4.57 -1.41 6.65
CA TYR A 65 -3.11 -1.43 6.68
C TYR A 65 -2.56 -1.29 5.28
N ASN A 66 -1.45 -0.56 5.15
CA ASN A 66 -0.64 -0.62 3.94
C ASN A 66 0.29 -1.84 4.02
N MET A 67 -0.16 -2.98 3.51
CA MET A 67 0.53 -4.28 3.57
C MET A 67 1.57 -4.47 2.46
N LYS A 68 1.94 -3.41 1.73
CA LYS A 68 2.88 -3.50 0.61
C LYS A 68 4.19 -4.18 0.97
N ALA A 69 4.79 -3.79 2.09
CA ALA A 69 6.10 -4.31 2.50
C ALA A 69 5.98 -5.79 2.85
N ASP A 70 4.99 -6.16 3.66
CA ASP A 70 4.80 -7.55 4.10
C ASP A 70 4.50 -8.49 2.94
N VAL A 71 3.69 -8.07 1.97
CA VAL A 71 3.39 -8.88 0.78
C VAL A 71 4.62 -9.01 -0.12
N CYS A 72 5.39 -7.93 -0.29
CA CYS A 72 6.66 -8.00 -1.01
C CYS A 72 7.62 -9.01 -0.35
N ASP A 73 7.76 -8.93 0.97
CA ASP A 73 8.66 -9.78 1.75
C ASP A 73 8.22 -11.25 1.71
N TYR A 74 6.91 -11.52 1.88
CA TYR A 74 6.33 -12.87 1.80
C TYR A 74 6.63 -13.55 0.47
N TYR A 75 6.51 -12.83 -0.65
CA TYR A 75 6.76 -13.37 -1.99
C TYR A 75 8.21 -13.20 -2.47
N GLY A 76 9.12 -12.64 -1.65
CA GLY A 76 10.50 -12.34 -2.04
C GLY A 76 10.61 -11.38 -3.23
N LYS A 77 9.71 -10.39 -3.31
CA LYS A 77 9.65 -9.40 -4.39
C LYS A 77 10.14 -8.04 -3.93
N LYS A 78 10.85 -7.33 -4.82
CA LYS A 78 11.33 -5.96 -4.54
C LYS A 78 10.26 -4.88 -4.73
N ARG A 79 9.19 -5.18 -5.49
CA ARG A 79 8.15 -4.21 -5.87
C ARG A 79 6.79 -4.89 -5.86
N ILE A 80 5.80 -4.15 -5.37
CA ILE A 80 4.40 -4.51 -5.49
C ILE A 80 3.89 -4.15 -6.90
N SER A 81 2.99 -4.97 -7.42
CA SER A 81 2.35 -4.80 -8.73
C SER A 81 0.92 -5.32 -8.65
N GLN A 82 0.06 -4.92 -9.59
CA GLN A 82 -1.32 -5.42 -9.65
C GLN A 82 -1.35 -6.96 -9.66
N SER A 83 -0.54 -7.61 -10.50
CA SER A 83 -0.52 -9.08 -10.59
C SER A 83 -0.05 -9.77 -9.31
N LEU A 84 0.87 -9.15 -8.55
CA LEU A 84 1.27 -9.66 -7.24
C LEU A 84 0.14 -9.52 -6.22
N THR A 85 -0.61 -8.40 -6.27
CA THR A 85 -1.79 -8.19 -5.44
C THR A 85 -2.90 -9.19 -5.78
N ASP A 86 -3.18 -9.40 -7.06
CA ASP A 86 -4.20 -10.36 -7.52
C ASP A 86 -3.86 -11.77 -7.04
N ARG A 87 -2.58 -12.16 -7.17
CA ARG A 87 -2.09 -13.42 -6.63
C ARG A 87 -2.23 -13.51 -5.11
N PHE A 88 -1.91 -12.45 -4.39
CA PHE A 88 -2.06 -12.40 -2.94
C PHE A 88 -3.52 -12.64 -2.52
N THR A 89 -4.47 -11.96 -3.16
CA THR A 89 -5.90 -12.16 -2.93
C THR A 89 -6.32 -13.59 -3.24
N GLN A 90 -5.88 -14.15 -4.38
CA GLN A 90 -6.20 -15.55 -4.72
C GLN A 90 -5.59 -16.55 -3.73
N ASP A 91 -4.34 -16.36 -3.31
CA ASP A 91 -3.68 -17.26 -2.36
C ASP A 91 -4.35 -17.22 -0.97
N ILE A 92 -5.01 -16.11 -0.60
CA ILE A 92 -5.85 -16.02 0.60
C ILE A 92 -7.17 -16.78 0.40
N GLU A 93 -7.84 -16.59 -0.73
CA GLU A 93 -9.08 -17.29 -1.07
C GLU A 93 -8.88 -18.81 -1.13
N ASP A 94 -7.75 -19.24 -1.69
CA ASP A 94 -7.32 -20.65 -1.74
C ASP A 94 -6.90 -21.20 -0.36
N GLY A 95 -6.83 -20.35 0.66
CA GLY A 95 -6.43 -20.71 2.02
C GLY A 95 -4.92 -20.98 2.20
N LYS A 96 -4.09 -20.64 1.21
CA LYS A 96 -2.62 -20.77 1.29
C LYS A 96 -2.01 -19.70 2.19
N ILE A 97 -2.65 -18.54 2.29
CA ILE A 97 -2.28 -17.45 3.18
C ILE A 97 -3.40 -17.24 4.20
N SER A 98 -3.02 -17.10 5.46
CA SER A 98 -3.94 -16.69 6.52
C SER A 98 -3.39 -15.48 7.26
N ILE A 99 -4.24 -14.48 7.44
CA ILE A 99 -3.91 -13.27 8.20
C ILE A 99 -4.51 -13.39 9.60
N TYR A 100 -3.71 -13.11 10.61
CA TYR A 100 -4.13 -13.10 12.01
C TYR A 100 -3.96 -11.71 12.60
N MET A 101 -4.91 -11.28 13.44
CA MET A 101 -4.91 -9.96 14.10
C MET A 101 -5.25 -10.11 15.58
N ASN A 102 -4.60 -9.33 16.46
CA ASN A 102 -4.96 -9.25 17.89
C ASN A 102 -5.99 -8.13 18.15
N SER A 103 -6.40 -7.98 19.42
CA SER A 103 -7.35 -6.94 19.84
C SER A 103 -6.82 -5.50 19.73
N GLU A 104 -5.50 -5.34 19.68
CA GLU A 104 -4.83 -4.04 19.50
C GLU A 104 -4.67 -3.66 18.02
N GLY A 105 -5.06 -4.56 17.11
CA GLY A 105 -4.89 -4.36 15.67
C GLY A 105 -3.44 -4.58 15.18
N ASN A 106 -2.64 -5.39 15.88
CA ASN A 106 -1.39 -5.91 15.34
C ASN A 106 -1.68 -7.17 14.52
N TYR A 107 -1.19 -7.24 13.28
CA TYR A 107 -1.41 -8.39 12.39
C TYR A 107 -0.13 -9.18 12.12
N SER A 108 -0.31 -10.40 11.59
CA SER A 108 0.75 -11.25 11.05
C SER A 108 0.21 -12.07 9.88
N LEU A 109 1.06 -12.33 8.88
CA LEU A 109 0.78 -13.28 7.82
C LEU A 109 1.38 -14.65 8.18
N LYS A 110 0.64 -15.72 7.89
CA LYS A 110 1.12 -17.10 7.95
C LYS A 110 0.78 -17.83 6.66
#